data_AF-A0A924P2P4-F1
#
_entry.id   AF-A0A924P2P4-F1
#
_cell.length_a   1.000
_cell.length_b   1.000
_cell.length_c   1.000
_cell.angle_alpha   90.00
_cell.angle_beta   90.00
_cell.angle_gamma   90.00
#
_symmetry.space_group_name_H-M   'P 1'
#
loop_
_entity.id
_entity.type
_entity.pdbx_description
1 polymer ?
#
loop_
_entity_poly.entity_id
_entity_poly.type
_entity_poly.pdbx_seq_one_letter_code
_entity_poly.pdbx_strand_id
1 'polypeptide(L)'
;NELGLMLSYKWLGKVKTHITACTITQQGNTEKQTMDALRQGITRLLVVEINEKDAAFKMALAAIKVTELPGQNPDSAANIMRQDFYKDLKEAYTQKFAVLQAEKLTQTNNFKIITTSWTSFTASIPLAYPAYQVAQTLTAQLQKKHSYPLQVMLAHTRFFESSKAGRLFISGTAGTLFNSSTLNYGLTEVSYTDYKSLGGTDTLHLARLKTKGAFIGNYQTFITPSIRARVVYFPRNSHIGISVLVQQNFGIDNLLSGKLAVPIVLINSKKLPAANFEFYVSFLDISNRISGERIGDKAIVGVSVGIPFSRLIY
;
A
#
# COMPACT_ATOMS: atom_id res chain seq x y z
N ASN A 1 -0.35 -10.32 -18.35
CA ASN A 1 0.89 -9.90 -17.65
C ASN A 1 1.45 -8.69 -18.36
N GLU A 2 1.11 -7.51 -17.87
CA GLU A 2 1.69 -6.26 -18.37
C GLU A 2 2.75 -5.81 -17.38
N LEU A 3 3.98 -5.69 -17.87
CA LEU A 3 5.07 -5.08 -17.12
C LEU A 3 4.71 -3.60 -16.93
N GLY A 4 4.81 -3.07 -15.71
CA GLY A 4 4.44 -1.70 -15.41
C GLY A 4 5.29 -1.09 -14.32
N LEU A 5 5.41 0.24 -14.33
CA LEU A 5 5.99 1.02 -13.27
C LEU A 5 4.87 1.46 -12.31
N MET A 6 5.04 1.12 -11.03
CA MET A 6 4.18 1.61 -9.97
C MET A 6 4.92 2.68 -9.18
N LEU A 7 4.47 3.92 -9.29
CA LEU A 7 4.92 5.03 -8.46
C LEU A 7 3.96 5.16 -7.28
N SER A 8 4.48 5.11 -6.05
CA SER A 8 3.68 5.26 -4.85
C SER A 8 4.34 6.25 -3.90
N TYR A 9 3.56 7.23 -3.46
CA TYR A 9 3.97 8.19 -2.44
C TYR A 9 3.01 8.11 -1.25
N LYS A 10 3.54 8.10 -0.02
CA LYS A 10 2.75 7.96 1.20
C LYS A 10 3.07 9.07 2.20
N TRP A 11 2.04 9.79 2.61
CA TRP A 11 2.07 10.72 3.74
C TRP A 11 1.59 10.00 5.00
N LEU A 12 2.45 9.92 6.01
CA LEU A 12 2.11 9.38 7.32
C LEU A 12 1.66 10.51 8.24
N GLY A 13 0.46 10.37 8.82
CA GLY A 13 -0.04 11.25 9.85
C GLY A 13 0.67 11.03 11.19
N LYS A 14 0.59 12.03 12.07
CA LYS A 14 1.12 11.91 13.43
C LYS A 14 0.32 10.87 14.22
N VAL A 15 1.03 9.96 14.88
CA VAL A 15 0.43 9.02 15.83
C VAL A 15 -0.04 9.80 17.06
N LYS A 16 -1.28 9.60 17.47
CA LYS A 16 -1.86 10.18 18.70
C LYS A 16 -2.23 9.07 19.66
N THR A 17 -1.74 9.18 20.89
CA THR A 17 -2.07 8.27 21.99
C THR A 17 -2.98 9.00 22.97
N HIS A 18 -4.18 8.46 23.18
CA HIS A 18 -5.12 8.93 24.19
C HIS A 18 -4.99 8.04 25.43
N ILE A 19 -4.77 8.66 26.59
CA ILE A 19 -4.60 8.00 27.89
C ILE A 19 -5.80 8.33 28.76
N THR A 20 -6.18 7.43 29.67
CA THR A 20 -7.25 7.72 30.63
C THR A 20 -6.68 8.58 31.75
N ALA A 21 -7.08 9.84 31.84
CA ALA A 21 -6.56 10.76 32.86
C ALA A 21 -6.95 10.39 34.31
N CYS A 22 -7.95 9.51 34.49
CA CYS A 22 -8.63 9.30 35.78
C CYS A 22 -8.46 7.89 36.36
N THR A 23 -7.64 7.01 35.78
CA THR A 23 -7.42 5.68 36.34
C THR A 23 -6.18 5.72 37.23
N ILE A 24 -6.41 5.78 38.53
CA ILE A 24 -5.37 5.64 39.56
C ILE A 24 -4.91 4.17 39.52
N THR A 25 -3.64 3.94 39.20
CA THR A 25 -3.01 2.61 39.33
C THR A 25 -3.02 2.19 40.81
N GLN A 26 -2.85 0.90 41.13
CA GLN A 26 -2.83 0.41 42.52
C GLN A 26 -1.80 1.12 43.44
N GLN A 27 -0.88 1.90 42.87
CA GLN A 27 0.17 2.67 43.54
C GLN A 27 -0.12 4.19 43.63
N GLY A 28 -1.33 4.65 43.33
CA GLY A 28 -1.71 6.08 43.49
C GLY A 28 -1.35 6.99 42.31
N ASN A 29 -0.61 6.50 41.31
CA ASN A 29 -0.23 7.28 40.12
C ASN A 29 -1.21 7.08 38.96
N THR A 30 -1.46 8.13 38.18
CA THR A 30 -2.22 8.03 36.92
C THR A 30 -1.39 7.37 35.82
N GLU A 31 -2.03 6.69 34.87
CA GLU A 31 -1.37 6.11 33.67
C GLU A 31 -0.48 7.14 32.94
N LYS A 32 -0.93 8.39 32.89
CA LYS A 32 -0.18 9.51 32.28
C LYS A 32 1.11 9.80 33.05
N GLN A 33 1.06 9.90 34.38
CA GLN A 33 2.25 10.17 35.20
C GLN A 33 3.30 9.08 35.03
N THR A 34 2.87 7.82 34.98
CA THR A 34 3.77 6.68 34.72
C THR A 34 4.44 6.80 33.34
N MET A 35 3.67 7.13 32.30
CA MET A 35 4.23 7.30 30.95
C MET A 35 5.17 8.51 30.83
N ASP A 36 4.87 9.61 31.51
CA ASP A 36 5.73 10.80 31.51
C ASP A 36 7.04 10.53 32.28
N ALA A 37 6.99 9.81 33.40
CA ALA A 37 8.18 9.36 34.11
C ALA A 37 9.06 8.43 33.25
N LEU A 38 8.44 7.48 32.53
CA LEU A 38 9.16 6.59 31.61
C LEU A 38 9.81 7.37 30.47
N ARG A 39 9.11 8.33 29.86
CA ARG A 39 9.68 9.21 28.83
C ARG A 39 10.88 9.98 29.35
N GLN A 40 10.78 10.58 30.54
CA GLN A 40 11.90 11.29 31.16
C GLN A 40 13.09 10.38 31.44
N GLY A 41 12.84 9.14 31.89
CA GLY A 41 13.87 8.12 32.07
C GLY A 41 14.60 7.79 30.75
N ILE A 42 13.85 7.57 29.67
CA ILE A 42 14.42 7.32 28.33
C ILE A 42 15.24 8.53 27.88
N THR A 43 14.72 9.76 28.01
CA THR A 43 15.45 10.97 27.62
C THR A 43 16.77 11.10 28.36
N ARG A 44 16.78 10.89 29.69
CA ARG A 44 18.01 10.95 30.48
C ARG A 44 19.02 9.90 30.06
N LEU A 45 18.58 8.65 29.82
CA LEU A 45 19.44 7.58 29.33
C LEU A 45 20.08 7.97 27.99
N LEU A 46 19.28 8.45 27.03
CA LEU A 46 19.79 8.82 25.71
C LEU A 46 20.71 10.03 25.75
N VAL A 47 20.48 11.00 26.65
CA VAL A 47 21.40 12.13 26.85
C VAL A 47 22.78 11.67 27.28
N VAL A 48 22.87 10.70 28.20
CA VAL A 48 24.16 10.13 28.62
C VAL A 48 24.89 9.53 27.42
N GLU A 49 24.23 8.67 26.66
CA GLU A 49 24.83 8.05 25.47
C GLU A 49 25.22 9.06 24.38
N ILE A 50 24.40 10.10 24.16
CA ILE A 50 24.69 11.19 23.22
C ILE A 50 25.97 11.91 23.64
N ASN A 51 26.11 12.24 24.93
CA ASN A 51 27.27 12.94 25.45
C ASN A 51 28.55 12.10 25.33
N GLU A 52 28.46 10.79 25.58
CA GLU A 52 29.59 9.87 25.39
C GLU A 52 30.05 9.84 23.93
N LYS A 53 29.10 9.74 22.98
CA LYS A 53 29.42 9.76 21.54
C LYS A 53 29.97 11.10 21.08
N ASP A 54 29.41 12.21 21.55
CA ASP A 54 29.88 13.56 21.24
C ASP A 54 31.31 13.78 21.75
N ALA A 55 31.61 13.32 22.97
CA ALA A 55 32.96 13.38 23.53
C ALA A 55 33.95 12.54 22.71
N ALA A 56 33.58 11.30 22.36
CA ALA A 56 34.41 10.42 21.54
C ALA A 56 34.68 11.01 20.13
N PHE A 57 33.66 11.60 19.50
CA PHE A 57 33.80 12.27 18.21
C PHE A 57 34.73 13.48 18.28
N LYS A 58 34.59 14.32 19.31
CA LYS A 58 35.47 15.47 19.52
C LYS A 58 36.92 15.06 19.74
N MET A 59 37.16 14.00 20.51
CA MET A 59 38.50 13.44 20.69
C MET A 59 39.08 12.92 19.38
N ALA A 60 38.29 12.17 18.59
CA ALA A 60 38.72 11.67 17.29
C ALA A 60 39.05 12.80 16.31
N LEU A 61 38.21 13.84 16.25
CA LEU A 61 38.41 15.00 15.38
C LEU A 61 39.65 15.80 15.77
N ALA A 62 39.91 15.97 17.07
CA ALA A 62 41.11 16.65 17.57
C ALA A 62 42.41 15.86 17.34
N ALA A 63 42.31 14.54 17.14
CA ALA A 63 43.46 13.68 16.88
C ALA A 63 43.92 13.70 15.40
N ILE A 64 43.11 14.23 14.48
CA ILE A 64 43.46 14.32 13.05
C ILE A 64 44.60 15.31 12.86
N LYS A 65 45.72 14.85 12.29
CA LYS A 65 46.88 15.72 12.05
C LYS A 65 46.77 16.37 10.67
N VAL A 66 47.17 17.62 10.55
CA VAL A 66 47.19 18.36 9.27
C VAL A 66 48.04 17.66 8.21
N THR A 67 49.10 16.94 8.63
CA THR A 67 49.95 16.13 7.76
C THR A 67 49.24 14.94 7.12
N GLU A 68 48.09 14.51 7.67
CA GLU A 68 47.29 13.38 7.17
C GLU A 68 46.25 13.83 6.12
N LEU A 69 46.10 15.14 5.89
CA LEU A 69 45.15 15.73 4.94
C LEU A 69 45.85 16.60 3.88
N PRO A 70 46.74 16.05 3.04
CA PRO A 70 47.49 16.83 2.06
C PRO A 70 46.54 17.48 1.03
N GLY A 71 46.68 18.79 0.84
CA GLY A 71 45.91 19.56 -0.15
C GLY A 71 44.48 19.93 0.26
N GLN A 72 44.06 19.64 1.49
CA GLN A 72 42.73 20.00 2.00
C GLN A 72 42.81 21.06 3.10
N ASN A 73 41.76 21.88 3.24
CA ASN A 73 41.61 22.76 4.38
C ASN A 73 41.04 21.96 5.57
N PRO A 74 41.81 21.71 6.64
CA PRO A 74 41.41 20.87 7.76
C PRO A 74 40.17 21.41 8.49
N ASP A 75 40.00 22.74 8.56
CA ASP A 75 38.83 23.36 9.20
C ASP A 75 37.55 23.13 8.40
N SER A 76 37.65 23.17 7.07
CA SER A 76 36.49 22.91 6.20
C SER A 76 36.06 21.45 6.28
N ALA A 77 37.01 20.51 6.24
CA ALA A 77 36.72 19.08 6.41
C ALA A 77 36.13 18.78 7.79
N ALA A 78 36.70 19.35 8.85
CA ALA A 78 36.19 19.19 10.22
C ALA A 78 34.76 19.73 10.38
N ASN A 79 34.43 20.83 9.71
CA ASN A 79 33.08 21.40 9.74
C ASN A 79 32.05 20.51 9.01
N ILE A 80 32.40 19.92 7.86
CA ILE A 80 31.53 18.95 7.16
C ILE A 80 31.30 17.72 8.06
N MET A 81 32.38 17.15 8.60
CA MET A 81 32.29 15.99 9.50
C MET A 81 31.42 16.26 10.72
N ARG A 82 31.50 17.46 11.32
CA ARG A 82 30.61 17.88 12.43
C ARG A 82 29.15 17.93 12.00
N GLN A 83 28.87 18.53 10.84
CA GLN A 83 27.50 18.64 10.33
C GLN A 83 26.87 17.26 10.09
N ASP A 84 27.60 16.38 9.40
CA ASP A 84 27.15 15.01 9.13
C ASP A 84 26.99 14.22 10.43
N PHE A 85 27.96 14.29 11.34
CA PHE A 85 27.89 13.63 12.65
C PHE A 85 26.63 14.05 13.43
N TYR A 86 26.35 15.35 13.59
CA TYR A 86 25.19 15.80 14.36
C TYR A 86 23.86 15.52 13.65
N LYS A 87 23.85 15.49 12.31
CA LYS A 87 22.68 15.06 11.53
C LYS A 87 22.38 13.58 11.80
N ASP A 88 23.38 12.71 11.68
CA ASP A 88 23.25 11.27 11.91
C ASP A 88 22.92 10.97 13.36
N LEU A 89 23.54 11.66 14.31
CA LEU A 89 23.26 11.56 15.74
C LEU A 89 21.79 11.92 16.02
N LYS A 90 21.31 13.02 15.47
CA LYS A 90 19.90 13.44 15.62
C LYS A 90 18.96 12.38 15.06
N GLU A 91 19.21 11.86 13.86
CA GLU A 91 18.37 10.86 13.21
C GLU A 91 18.33 9.56 14.03
N ALA A 92 19.50 9.00 14.37
CA ALA A 92 19.63 7.76 15.12
C ALA A 92 18.97 7.84 16.50
N TYR A 93 19.19 8.91 17.26
CA TYR A 93 18.62 9.04 18.60
C TYR A 93 17.14 9.43 18.61
N THR A 94 16.65 10.13 17.58
CA THR A 94 15.20 10.34 17.38
C THR A 94 14.51 9.00 17.13
N GLN A 95 15.08 8.16 16.26
CA GLN A 95 14.56 6.82 16.01
C GLN A 95 14.62 5.95 17.26
N LYS A 96 15.76 5.92 17.97
CA LYS A 96 15.93 5.13 19.19
C LYS A 96 14.94 5.54 20.29
N PHE A 97 14.73 6.84 20.48
CA PHE A 97 13.70 7.35 21.40
C PHE A 97 12.30 6.84 21.03
N ALA A 98 11.92 6.94 19.75
CA ALA A 98 10.62 6.50 19.28
C ALA A 98 10.41 4.99 19.49
N VAL A 99 11.44 4.17 19.24
CA VAL A 99 11.40 2.71 19.46
C VAL A 99 11.23 2.38 20.93
N LEU A 100 12.07 2.92 21.81
CA LEU A 100 12.00 2.67 23.25
C LEU A 100 10.65 3.13 23.84
N GLN A 101 10.16 4.28 23.38
CA GLN A 101 8.85 4.78 23.81
C GLN A 101 7.71 3.86 23.34
N ALA A 102 7.75 3.39 22.09
CA ALA A 102 6.77 2.45 21.54
C ALA A 102 6.77 1.12 22.31
N GLU A 103 7.96 0.56 22.58
CA GLU A 103 8.10 -0.67 23.36
C GLU A 103 7.50 -0.53 24.76
N LYS A 104 7.80 0.58 25.47
CA LYS A 104 7.22 0.83 26.80
C LYS A 104 5.70 1.00 26.75
N LEU A 105 5.17 1.66 25.72
CA LEU A 105 3.73 1.81 25.53
C LEU A 105 3.05 0.44 25.32
N THR A 106 3.64 -0.43 24.50
CA THR A 106 3.12 -1.79 24.24
C THR A 106 3.25 -2.70 25.46
N GLN A 107 4.35 -2.63 26.20
CA GLN A 107 4.58 -3.45 27.39
C GLN A 107 3.61 -3.10 28.53
N THR A 108 3.36 -1.80 28.73
CA THR A 108 2.52 -1.33 29.84
C THR A 108 1.03 -1.32 29.50
N ASN A 109 0.66 -1.30 28.22
CA ASN A 109 -0.72 -1.09 27.76
C ASN A 109 -1.37 0.18 28.34
N ASN A 110 -0.57 1.19 28.72
CA ASN A 110 -1.03 2.45 29.31
C ASN A 110 -1.58 3.41 28.23
N PHE A 111 -2.62 2.98 27.53
CA PHE A 111 -3.37 3.78 26.58
C PHE A 111 -4.82 3.32 26.49
N LYS A 112 -5.71 4.26 26.19
CA LYS A 112 -7.10 3.98 25.86
C LYS A 112 -7.26 3.70 24.36
N ILE A 113 -6.70 4.59 23.54
CA ILE A 113 -6.78 4.54 22.08
C ILE A 113 -5.48 5.09 21.48
N ILE A 114 -4.90 4.38 20.52
CA ILE A 114 -3.88 4.88 19.60
C ILE A 114 -4.57 5.14 18.26
N THR A 115 -4.32 6.30 17.67
CA THR A 115 -4.81 6.62 16.32
C THR A 115 -3.68 7.06 15.43
N THR A 116 -3.73 6.65 14.17
CA THR A 116 -2.91 7.24 13.12
C THR A 116 -3.68 7.22 11.81
N SER A 117 -3.14 7.89 10.81
CA SER A 117 -3.66 7.83 9.46
C SER A 117 -2.53 7.91 8.45
N TRP A 118 -2.78 7.45 7.24
CA TRP A 118 -1.90 7.71 6.13
C TRP A 118 -2.71 7.93 4.88
N THR A 119 -2.19 8.78 4.02
CA THR A 119 -2.70 9.00 2.68
C THR A 119 -1.65 8.50 1.71
N SER A 120 -2.05 7.78 0.68
CA SER A 120 -1.16 7.34 -0.38
C SER A 120 -1.70 7.73 -1.73
N PHE A 121 -0.83 8.28 -2.57
CA PHE A 121 -1.07 8.46 -3.98
C PHE A 121 -0.32 7.36 -4.73
N THR A 122 -0.98 6.71 -5.67
CA THR A 122 -0.37 5.65 -6.49
C THR A 122 -0.71 5.89 -7.96
N ALA A 123 0.29 5.81 -8.82
CA ALA A 123 0.15 5.82 -10.26
C ALA A 123 0.78 4.55 -10.83
N SER A 124 0.02 3.81 -11.63
CA SER A 124 0.49 2.62 -12.35
C SER A 124 0.54 2.92 -13.83
N ILE A 125 1.74 2.90 -14.38
CA ILE A 125 2.02 3.21 -15.79
C ILE A 125 2.52 1.92 -16.45
N PRO A 126 1.81 1.38 -17.45
CA PRO A 126 2.26 0.19 -18.17
C PRO A 126 3.50 0.54 -19.02
N LEU A 127 4.46 -0.36 -19.07
CA LEU A 127 5.71 -0.18 -19.83
C LEU A 127 5.55 -0.54 -21.32
N ALA A 128 4.51 -1.28 -21.66
CA ALA A 128 4.17 -1.65 -23.02
C ALA A 128 2.67 -1.46 -23.26
N TYR A 129 2.34 -0.92 -24.43
CA TYR A 129 0.96 -0.71 -24.86
C TYR A 129 0.61 -1.72 -25.95
N PRO A 130 -0.02 -2.86 -25.58
CA PRO A 130 -0.34 -3.90 -26.55
C PRO A 130 -1.22 -3.33 -27.66
N ALA A 131 -0.89 -3.74 -28.88
CA ALA A 131 -1.68 -3.41 -30.06
C ALA A 131 -2.68 -4.51 -30.35
N TYR A 132 -3.92 -4.11 -30.64
CA TYR A 132 -5.02 -4.99 -30.98
C TYR A 132 -5.50 -4.69 -32.39
N GLN A 133 -5.91 -5.74 -33.10
CA GLN A 133 -6.57 -5.60 -34.40
C GLN A 133 -8.06 -5.53 -34.15
N VAL A 134 -8.69 -4.41 -34.52
CA VAL A 134 -10.10 -4.15 -34.24
C VAL A 134 -10.81 -3.74 -35.51
N ALA A 135 -11.97 -4.32 -35.78
CA ALA A 135 -12.87 -3.90 -36.84
C ALA A 135 -14.26 -3.65 -36.26
N GLN A 136 -14.97 -2.65 -36.78
CA GLN A 136 -16.31 -2.31 -36.29
C GLN A 136 -17.31 -3.44 -36.53
N THR A 137 -17.18 -4.10 -37.69
CA THR A 137 -17.98 -5.23 -38.15
C THR A 137 -17.06 -6.23 -38.85
N LEU A 138 -17.58 -7.41 -39.20
CA LEU A 138 -16.84 -8.42 -39.97
C LEU A 138 -16.45 -7.93 -41.39
N THR A 139 -17.17 -6.95 -41.93
CA THR A 139 -16.94 -6.38 -43.27
C THR A 139 -16.08 -5.11 -43.26
N ALA A 140 -15.79 -4.56 -42.09
CA ALA A 140 -14.94 -3.38 -41.96
C ALA A 140 -13.45 -3.77 -42.01
N GLN A 141 -12.61 -2.86 -42.50
CA GLN A 141 -11.17 -3.03 -42.51
C GLN A 141 -10.62 -3.13 -41.08
N LEU A 142 -9.67 -4.04 -40.85
CA LEU A 142 -9.01 -4.17 -39.57
C LEU A 142 -8.11 -2.96 -39.32
N GLN A 143 -8.29 -2.33 -38.16
CA GLN A 143 -7.48 -1.23 -37.70
C GLN A 143 -6.67 -1.63 -36.48
N LYS A 144 -5.39 -1.25 -36.49
CA LYS A 144 -4.52 -1.38 -35.31
C LYS A 144 -4.90 -0.31 -34.28
N LYS A 145 -5.29 -0.74 -33.08
CA LYS A 145 -5.59 0.12 -31.92
C LYS A 145 -4.69 -0.26 -30.74
N HIS A 146 -4.54 0.63 -29.78
CA HIS A 146 -3.70 0.41 -28.59
C HIS A 146 -4.51 0.61 -27.33
N SER A 147 -4.33 -0.29 -26.35
CA SER A 147 -4.84 -0.06 -25.00
C SER A 147 -3.82 0.68 -24.16
N TYR A 148 -4.28 1.64 -23.36
CA TYR A 148 -3.45 2.47 -22.47
C TYR A 148 -3.94 2.33 -21.03
N PRO A 149 -3.69 1.20 -20.36
CA PRO A 149 -4.16 0.94 -19.00
C PRO A 149 -3.37 1.75 -17.96
N LEU A 150 -3.61 3.06 -17.90
CA LEU A 150 -3.07 3.94 -16.87
C LEU A 150 -4.00 3.94 -15.67
N GLN A 151 -3.47 3.79 -14.46
CA GLN A 151 -4.27 3.88 -13.23
C GLN A 151 -3.71 4.94 -12.29
N VAL A 152 -4.59 5.76 -11.73
CA VAL A 152 -4.26 6.71 -10.67
C VAL A 152 -5.20 6.49 -9.49
N MET A 153 -4.66 6.46 -8.28
CA MET A 153 -5.40 6.16 -7.06
C MET A 153 -4.94 7.05 -5.91
N LEU A 154 -5.90 7.61 -5.19
CA LEU A 154 -5.73 8.26 -3.90
C LEU A 154 -6.41 7.40 -2.84
N ALA A 155 -5.65 6.91 -1.87
CA ALA A 155 -6.17 6.16 -0.74
C ALA A 155 -5.89 6.90 0.57
N HIS A 156 -6.85 6.86 1.48
CA HIS A 156 -6.70 7.33 2.85
C HIS A 156 -7.13 6.23 3.80
N THR A 157 -6.27 5.88 4.76
CA THR A 157 -6.57 4.92 5.80
C THR A 157 -6.46 5.58 7.16
N ARG A 158 -7.44 5.33 8.02
CA ARG A 158 -7.40 5.61 9.45
C ARG A 158 -7.25 4.32 10.24
N PHE A 159 -6.36 4.36 11.21
CA PHE A 159 -6.10 3.28 12.14
C PHE A 159 -6.52 3.69 13.55
N PHE A 160 -7.18 2.78 14.23
CA PHE A 160 -7.55 2.89 15.63
C PHE A 160 -7.15 1.60 16.34
N GLU A 161 -6.43 1.73 17.43
CA GLU A 161 -6.12 0.61 18.32
C GLU A 161 -6.57 0.96 19.73
N SER A 162 -7.53 0.18 20.24
CA SER A 162 -7.99 0.30 21.61
C SER A 162 -7.44 -0.85 22.43
N SER A 163 -6.98 -0.54 23.63
CA SER A 163 -6.57 -1.54 24.63
C SER A 163 -7.72 -2.48 25.03
N LYS A 164 -8.98 -2.09 24.81
CA LYS A 164 -10.17 -2.91 25.11
C LYS A 164 -10.79 -3.53 23.85
N ALA A 165 -10.94 -2.75 22.78
CA ALA A 165 -11.71 -3.17 21.60
C ALA A 165 -10.87 -3.81 20.48
N GLY A 166 -9.53 -3.77 20.55
CA GLY A 166 -8.67 -4.29 19.47
C GLY A 166 -8.35 -3.24 18.40
N ARG A 167 -8.09 -3.70 17.16
CA ARG A 167 -7.55 -2.87 16.07
C ARG A 167 -8.57 -2.73 14.95
N LEU A 168 -8.75 -1.51 14.46
CA LEU A 168 -9.66 -1.16 13.37
C LEU A 168 -8.93 -0.33 12.32
N PHE A 169 -9.08 -0.73 11.07
CA PHE A 169 -8.60 -0.02 9.89
C PHE A 169 -9.79 0.36 9.04
N ILE A 170 -9.93 1.65 8.72
CA ILE A 170 -10.95 2.17 7.82
C ILE A 170 -10.23 2.84 6.66
N SER A 171 -10.43 2.34 5.45
CA SER A 171 -9.79 2.84 4.25
C SER A 171 -10.82 3.29 3.22
N GLY A 172 -10.62 4.47 2.68
CA GLY A 172 -11.29 4.96 1.49
C GLY A 172 -10.28 5.08 0.35
N THR A 173 -10.69 4.77 -0.86
CA THR A 173 -9.86 4.91 -2.05
C THR A 173 -10.71 5.43 -3.19
N ALA A 174 -10.23 6.48 -3.84
CA ALA A 174 -10.78 6.98 -5.08
C ALA A 174 -9.71 6.79 -6.15
N GLY A 175 -10.11 6.36 -7.34
CA GLY A 175 -9.16 6.19 -8.43
C GLY A 175 -9.82 6.22 -9.79
N THR A 176 -9.01 6.39 -10.81
CA THR A 176 -9.40 6.35 -12.20
C THR A 176 -8.54 5.34 -12.93
N LEU A 177 -9.18 4.54 -13.77
CA LEU A 177 -8.51 3.66 -14.72
C LEU A 177 -8.83 4.16 -16.12
N PHE A 178 -7.80 4.50 -16.89
CA PHE A 178 -7.91 4.73 -18.32
C PHE A 178 -7.92 3.37 -18.99
N ASN A 179 -9.00 3.03 -19.68
CA ASN A 179 -9.21 1.71 -20.22
C ASN A 179 -9.72 1.77 -21.68
N SER A 180 -9.80 0.62 -22.33
CA SER A 180 -10.37 0.46 -23.66
C SER A 180 -11.35 -0.70 -23.71
N SER A 181 -12.22 -0.71 -24.72
CA SER A 181 -13.21 -1.78 -24.91
C SER A 181 -12.57 -3.15 -25.25
N THR A 182 -11.26 -3.24 -25.46
CA THR A 182 -10.51 -4.50 -25.56
C THR A 182 -10.26 -5.16 -24.20
N LEU A 183 -10.27 -4.38 -23.12
CA LEU A 183 -10.02 -4.84 -21.74
C LEU A 183 -11.32 -4.94 -20.93
N ASN A 184 -12.46 -4.57 -21.52
CA ASN A 184 -13.80 -4.80 -21.01
C ASN A 184 -14.52 -5.73 -22.00
N TYR A 185 -15.57 -6.44 -21.59
CA TYR A 185 -16.35 -7.38 -22.42
C TYR A 185 -17.13 -6.72 -23.59
N GLY A 186 -16.75 -5.52 -24.02
CA GLY A 186 -17.41 -4.73 -25.05
C GLY A 186 -16.97 -5.03 -26.49
N LEU A 187 -15.98 -5.92 -26.68
CA LEU A 187 -15.56 -6.41 -27.99
C LEU A 187 -15.61 -7.93 -28.03
N THR A 188 -16.05 -8.49 -29.15
CA THR A 188 -16.03 -9.93 -29.37
C THR A 188 -14.69 -10.33 -29.96
N GLU A 189 -13.91 -11.10 -29.21
CA GLU A 189 -12.70 -11.73 -29.75
C GLU A 189 -13.10 -12.86 -30.70
N VAL A 190 -12.56 -12.84 -31.92
CA VAL A 190 -12.75 -13.88 -32.92
C VAL A 190 -11.41 -14.41 -33.37
N SER A 191 -11.27 -15.73 -33.43
CA SER A 191 -10.09 -16.35 -34.00
C SER A 191 -10.02 -16.10 -35.52
N TYR A 192 -8.87 -16.36 -36.14
CA TYR A 192 -8.76 -16.28 -37.60
C TYR A 192 -9.75 -17.20 -38.33
N THR A 193 -9.94 -18.43 -37.82
CA THR A 193 -10.87 -19.41 -38.38
C THR A 193 -12.31 -18.93 -38.26
N ASP A 194 -12.69 -18.39 -37.10
CA ASP A 194 -14.04 -17.89 -36.85
C ASP A 194 -14.33 -16.63 -37.67
N TYR A 195 -13.36 -15.72 -37.76
CA TYR A 195 -13.49 -14.51 -38.58
C TYR A 195 -13.74 -14.87 -40.05
N LYS A 196 -13.04 -15.87 -40.58
CA LYS A 196 -13.25 -16.36 -41.96
C LYS A 196 -14.62 -17.04 -42.11
N SER A 197 -15.01 -17.93 -41.19
CA SER A 197 -16.28 -18.68 -41.30
C SER A 197 -17.51 -17.79 -41.10
N LEU A 198 -17.39 -16.71 -40.33
CA LEU A 198 -18.47 -15.74 -40.11
C LEU A 198 -18.61 -14.71 -41.25
N GLY A 199 -17.83 -14.83 -42.33
CA GLY A 199 -17.92 -13.95 -43.51
C GLY A 199 -17.06 -12.68 -43.42
N GLY A 200 -15.98 -12.72 -42.64
CA GLY A 200 -15.01 -11.63 -42.56
C GLY A 200 -14.33 -11.35 -43.91
N THR A 201 -14.18 -10.08 -44.26
CA THR A 201 -13.69 -9.69 -45.60
C THR A 201 -12.19 -9.41 -45.64
N ASP A 202 -11.56 -9.01 -44.52
CA ASP A 202 -10.14 -8.65 -44.43
C ASP A 202 -9.24 -9.83 -43.99
N THR A 203 -9.51 -11.02 -44.55
CA THR A 203 -8.84 -12.27 -44.14
C THR A 203 -7.35 -12.31 -44.51
N LEU A 204 -6.96 -11.68 -45.62
CA LEU A 204 -5.57 -11.64 -46.09
C LEU A 204 -4.68 -10.83 -45.13
N HIS A 205 -5.20 -9.71 -44.61
CA HIS A 205 -4.49 -8.88 -43.64
C HIS A 205 -4.33 -9.60 -42.32
N LEU A 206 -5.40 -10.24 -41.80
CA LEU A 206 -5.35 -11.01 -40.56
C LEU A 206 -4.37 -12.20 -40.66
N ALA A 207 -4.34 -12.90 -41.79
CA ALA A 207 -3.41 -14.00 -42.04
C ALA A 207 -1.93 -13.54 -42.05
N ARG A 208 -1.65 -12.34 -42.57
CA ARG A 208 -0.29 -11.75 -42.62
C ARG A 208 0.21 -11.30 -41.26
N LEU A 209 -0.69 -10.88 -40.38
CA LEU A 209 -0.35 -10.36 -39.05
C LEU A 209 0.09 -11.46 -38.06
N LYS A 210 -0.14 -12.74 -38.37
CA LYS A 210 0.14 -13.90 -37.48
C LYS A 210 -0.45 -13.73 -36.06
N THR A 211 -1.48 -12.88 -35.91
CA THR A 211 -2.15 -12.63 -34.64
C THR A 211 -3.13 -13.77 -34.33
N LYS A 212 -3.31 -14.12 -33.06
CA LYS A 212 -4.21 -15.21 -32.63
C LYS A 212 -5.70 -14.92 -32.86
N GLY A 213 -6.07 -13.67 -33.12
CA GLY A 213 -7.44 -13.26 -33.38
C GLY A 213 -7.56 -11.77 -33.72
N ALA A 214 -8.79 -11.34 -33.94
CA ALA A 214 -9.21 -9.95 -34.10
C ALA A 214 -10.36 -9.64 -33.13
N PHE A 215 -10.57 -8.37 -32.81
CA PHE A 215 -11.69 -7.91 -32.01
C PHE A 215 -12.74 -7.26 -32.91
N ILE A 216 -14.00 -7.68 -32.78
CA ILE A 216 -15.12 -7.12 -33.54
C ILE A 216 -15.99 -6.29 -32.61
N GLY A 217 -16.29 -5.06 -33.04
CA GLY A 217 -17.17 -4.13 -32.35
C GLY A 217 -16.63 -2.71 -32.33
N ASN A 218 -17.40 -1.81 -31.71
CA ASN A 218 -17.04 -0.40 -31.60
C ASN A 218 -15.88 -0.22 -30.62
N TYR A 219 -14.68 0.02 -31.14
CA TYR A 219 -13.54 0.37 -30.31
C TYR A 219 -13.74 1.74 -29.65
N GLN A 220 -13.61 1.79 -28.34
CA GLN A 220 -13.62 3.05 -27.59
C GLN A 220 -12.63 3.01 -26.43
N THR A 221 -11.97 4.15 -26.19
CA THR A 221 -11.18 4.41 -24.99
C THR A 221 -12.01 5.23 -24.03
N PHE A 222 -11.98 4.88 -22.75
CA PHE A 222 -12.79 5.53 -21.73
C PHE A 222 -12.07 5.56 -20.38
N ILE A 223 -12.60 6.38 -19.48
CA ILE A 223 -12.12 6.48 -18.11
C ILE A 223 -13.17 5.80 -17.23
N THR A 224 -12.70 4.92 -16.35
CA THR A 224 -13.49 4.25 -15.32
C THR A 224 -13.09 4.82 -13.96
N PRO A 225 -13.82 5.83 -13.44
CA PRO A 225 -13.69 6.23 -12.04
C PRO A 225 -14.14 5.10 -11.13
N SER A 226 -13.54 5.01 -9.96
CA SER A 226 -13.89 4.02 -8.95
C SER A 226 -13.75 4.60 -7.56
N ILE A 227 -14.65 4.17 -6.67
CA ILE A 227 -14.59 4.41 -5.24
C ILE A 227 -14.60 3.06 -4.55
N ARG A 228 -13.68 2.88 -3.61
CA ARG A 228 -13.55 1.67 -2.80
C ARG A 228 -13.51 2.06 -1.33
N ALA A 229 -14.31 1.37 -0.52
CA ALA A 229 -14.31 1.47 0.93
C ALA A 229 -13.94 0.11 1.52
N ARG A 230 -13.10 0.11 2.55
CA ARG A 230 -12.66 -1.11 3.22
C ARG A 230 -12.60 -0.90 4.73
N VAL A 231 -13.16 -1.85 5.47
CA VAL A 231 -13.04 -1.91 6.93
C VAL A 231 -12.37 -3.24 7.29
N VAL A 232 -11.36 -3.19 8.15
CA VAL A 232 -10.70 -4.38 8.70
C VAL A 232 -10.65 -4.28 10.21
N TYR A 233 -11.14 -5.30 10.90
CA TYR A 233 -11.20 -5.36 12.35
C TYR A 233 -10.49 -6.60 12.88
N PHE A 234 -9.64 -6.41 13.88
CA PHE A 234 -9.03 -7.49 14.66
C PHE A 234 -9.46 -7.33 16.13
N PRO A 235 -10.12 -8.34 16.72
CA PRO A 235 -10.42 -8.35 18.14
C PRO A 235 -9.16 -8.20 19.00
N ARG A 236 -9.35 -7.79 20.26
CA ARG A 236 -8.25 -7.65 21.22
C ARG A 236 -7.46 -8.96 21.32
N ASN A 237 -6.13 -8.85 21.27
CA ASN A 237 -5.19 -9.97 21.32
C ASN A 237 -5.39 -11.04 20.23
N SER A 238 -6.18 -10.74 19.19
CA SER A 238 -6.41 -11.65 18.07
C SER A 238 -5.51 -11.31 16.88
N HIS A 239 -5.06 -12.36 16.23
CA HIS A 239 -4.38 -12.31 14.93
C HIS A 239 -5.31 -12.64 13.77
N ILE A 240 -6.55 -13.02 14.07
CA ILE A 240 -7.61 -13.31 13.11
C ILE A 240 -8.59 -12.14 13.15
N GLY A 241 -8.91 -11.60 11.99
CA GLY A 241 -9.80 -10.46 11.84
C GLY A 241 -10.95 -10.73 10.86
N ILE A 242 -11.76 -9.70 10.66
CA ILE A 242 -12.82 -9.66 9.66
C ILE A 242 -12.59 -8.42 8.80
N SER A 243 -12.74 -8.58 7.48
CA SER A 243 -12.57 -7.53 6.50
C SER A 243 -13.77 -7.48 5.58
N VAL A 244 -14.28 -6.28 5.35
CA VAL A 244 -15.33 -5.99 4.39
C VAL A 244 -14.82 -4.94 3.42
N LEU A 245 -15.01 -5.16 2.13
CA LEU A 245 -14.68 -4.23 1.07
C LEU A 245 -15.88 -4.08 0.14
N VAL A 246 -16.17 -2.85 -0.24
CA VAL A 246 -17.14 -2.51 -1.27
C VAL A 246 -16.45 -1.61 -2.29
N GLN A 247 -16.66 -1.88 -3.57
CA GLN A 247 -16.12 -1.08 -4.66
C GLN A 247 -17.22 -0.79 -5.68
N GLN A 248 -17.35 0.48 -6.04
CA GLN A 248 -18.22 0.94 -7.11
C GLN A 248 -17.33 1.51 -8.23
N ASN A 249 -17.49 0.97 -9.43
CA ASN A 249 -16.95 1.55 -10.65
C ASN A 249 -18.03 2.37 -11.35
N PHE A 250 -17.66 3.44 -12.04
CA PHE A 250 -18.57 4.36 -12.71
C PHE A 250 -18.25 4.45 -14.20
N GLY A 251 -19.19 5.00 -14.98
CA GLY A 251 -19.05 5.12 -16.43
C GLY A 251 -19.51 3.87 -17.17
N ILE A 252 -18.74 3.44 -18.16
CA ILE A 252 -19.05 2.27 -18.99
C ILE A 252 -18.97 0.96 -18.18
N ASP A 253 -17.99 0.85 -17.28
CA ASP A 253 -17.79 -0.33 -16.41
C ASP A 253 -18.56 -0.17 -15.09
N ASN A 254 -19.86 0.15 -15.14
CA ASN A 254 -20.68 0.47 -13.97
C ASN A 254 -20.99 -0.77 -13.10
N LEU A 255 -20.00 -1.18 -12.30
CA LEU A 255 -20.00 -2.40 -11.51
C LEU A 255 -19.95 -2.10 -10.01
N LEU A 256 -20.89 -2.67 -9.26
CA LEU A 256 -20.81 -2.78 -7.81
C LEU A 256 -20.26 -4.15 -7.43
N SER A 257 -19.16 -4.19 -6.69
CA SER A 257 -18.54 -5.43 -6.20
C SER A 257 -18.31 -5.37 -4.69
N GLY A 258 -18.36 -6.53 -4.05
CA GLY A 258 -18.15 -6.69 -2.62
C GLY A 258 -17.14 -7.78 -2.33
N LYS A 259 -16.46 -7.70 -1.19
CA LYS A 259 -15.55 -8.75 -0.73
C LYS A 259 -15.63 -8.88 0.77
N LEU A 260 -15.90 -10.09 1.24
CA LEU A 260 -15.82 -10.48 2.65
C LEU A 260 -14.58 -11.33 2.83
N ALA A 261 -13.80 -11.05 3.87
CA ALA A 261 -12.53 -11.72 4.08
C ALA A 261 -12.17 -11.91 5.55
N VAL A 262 -11.38 -12.95 5.81
CA VAL A 262 -10.80 -13.27 7.13
C VAL A 262 -9.28 -13.11 7.01
N PRO A 263 -8.74 -11.95 7.38
CA PRO A 263 -7.30 -11.76 7.47
C PRO A 263 -6.71 -12.46 8.70
N ILE A 264 -5.59 -13.13 8.53
CA ILE A 264 -4.84 -13.86 9.55
C ILE A 264 -3.38 -13.38 9.52
N VAL A 265 -2.90 -12.86 10.65
CA VAL A 265 -1.51 -12.44 10.84
C VAL A 265 -0.73 -13.59 11.46
N LEU A 266 0.16 -14.22 10.72
CA LEU A 266 1.09 -15.19 11.30
C LEU A 266 2.18 -14.46 12.06
N ILE A 267 2.47 -14.94 13.26
CA ILE A 267 3.54 -14.42 14.12
C ILE A 267 4.65 -15.45 14.20
N ASN A 268 5.90 -15.01 14.09
CA ASN A 268 7.06 -15.89 14.24
C ASN A 268 7.42 -16.14 15.71
N SER A 269 8.43 -16.99 15.93
CA SER A 269 9.00 -17.29 17.26
C SER A 269 9.47 -16.03 18.02
N LYS A 270 9.83 -14.95 17.32
CA LYS A 270 10.22 -13.65 17.88
C LYS A 270 9.04 -12.71 18.18
N LYS A 271 7.79 -13.20 18.12
CA LYS A 271 6.57 -12.41 18.32
C LYS A 271 6.35 -11.27 17.30
N LEU A 272 6.95 -11.37 16.12
CA LEU A 272 6.82 -10.40 15.03
C LEU A 272 5.95 -10.97 13.89
N PRO A 273 5.13 -10.13 13.21
CA PRO A 273 4.38 -10.53 12.02
C PRO A 273 5.28 -11.13 10.94
N ALA A 274 4.90 -12.27 10.39
CA ALA A 274 5.65 -13.07 9.43
C ALA A 274 5.02 -13.08 8.05
N ALA A 275 3.72 -13.33 7.99
CA ALA A 275 2.93 -13.33 6.78
C ALA A 275 1.49 -12.96 7.13
N ASN A 276 0.79 -12.36 6.18
CA ASN A 276 -0.63 -12.09 6.28
C ASN A 276 -1.34 -12.96 5.26
N PHE A 277 -2.18 -13.87 5.74
CA PHE A 277 -3.09 -14.64 4.90
C PHE A 277 -4.44 -13.94 4.90
N GLU A 278 -5.14 -13.96 3.78
CA GLU A 278 -6.50 -13.47 3.70
C GLU A 278 -7.31 -14.43 2.85
N PHE A 279 -8.20 -15.15 3.51
CA PHE A 279 -9.23 -15.97 2.89
C PHE A 279 -10.41 -15.09 2.57
N TYR A 280 -10.97 -15.18 1.38
CA TYR A 280 -12.03 -14.27 0.97
C TYR A 280 -13.05 -14.90 0.04
N VAL A 281 -14.23 -14.29 0.07
CA VAL A 281 -15.28 -14.45 -0.93
C VAL A 281 -15.52 -13.07 -1.54
N SER A 282 -15.32 -12.97 -2.85
CA SER A 282 -15.59 -11.76 -3.63
C SER A 282 -16.85 -11.97 -4.45
N PHE A 283 -17.77 -11.01 -4.41
CA PHE A 283 -19.00 -10.99 -5.19
C PHE A 283 -18.84 -9.93 -6.27
N LEU A 284 -18.82 -10.38 -7.53
CA LEU A 284 -18.73 -9.50 -8.69
C LEU A 284 -20.14 -9.10 -9.15
N ASP A 285 -20.27 -7.88 -9.67
CA ASP A 285 -21.53 -7.35 -10.22
C ASP A 285 -22.78 -7.64 -9.37
N ILE A 286 -22.75 -7.23 -8.09
CA ILE A 286 -23.87 -7.35 -7.15
C ILE A 286 -25.13 -6.64 -7.70
N SER A 287 -24.93 -5.61 -8.52
CA SER A 287 -25.98 -4.83 -9.14
C SER A 287 -26.64 -5.49 -10.36
N ASN A 288 -26.13 -6.63 -10.84
CA ASN A 288 -26.58 -7.31 -12.07
C ASN A 288 -26.64 -6.39 -13.30
N ARG A 289 -25.67 -5.48 -13.43
CA ARG A 289 -25.60 -4.52 -14.55
C ARG A 289 -24.91 -5.10 -15.77
N ILE A 290 -24.09 -6.14 -15.62
CA ILE A 290 -23.35 -6.78 -16.71
C ILE A 290 -23.85 -8.20 -16.98
N SER A 291 -24.11 -9.01 -15.94
CA SER A 291 -24.74 -10.32 -16.13
C SER A 291 -26.02 -10.46 -15.30
N GLY A 292 -27.03 -11.15 -15.83
CA GLY A 292 -28.28 -11.44 -15.12
C GLY A 292 -28.20 -12.63 -14.16
N GLU A 293 -27.00 -13.15 -13.90
CA GLU A 293 -26.79 -14.36 -13.10
C GLU A 293 -27.05 -14.10 -11.61
N ARG A 294 -27.22 -15.19 -10.84
CA ARG A 294 -27.45 -15.08 -9.39
C ARG A 294 -26.14 -14.71 -8.68
N ILE A 295 -26.22 -14.05 -7.53
CA ILE A 295 -25.05 -13.60 -6.75
C ILE A 295 -24.11 -14.78 -6.40
N GLY A 296 -24.65 -15.99 -6.19
CA GLY A 296 -23.87 -17.20 -5.93
C GLY A 296 -22.98 -17.62 -7.09
N ASP A 297 -23.44 -17.42 -8.33
CA ASP A 297 -22.70 -17.79 -9.55
C ASP A 297 -21.58 -16.78 -9.86
N LYS A 298 -21.64 -15.59 -9.23
CA LYS A 298 -20.66 -14.50 -9.33
C LYS A 298 -19.70 -14.43 -8.12
N ALA A 299 -19.73 -15.45 -7.27
CA ALA A 299 -18.89 -15.53 -6.10
C ALA A 299 -17.55 -16.21 -6.42
N ILE A 300 -16.45 -15.53 -6.11
CA ILE A 300 -15.10 -16.06 -6.23
C ILE A 300 -14.54 -16.27 -4.84
N VAL A 301 -14.21 -17.52 -4.51
CA VAL A 301 -13.46 -17.85 -3.30
C VAL A 301 -11.98 -17.83 -3.63
N GLY A 302 -11.18 -17.22 -2.75
CA GLY A 302 -9.74 -17.16 -2.95
C GLY A 302 -8.96 -17.00 -1.66
N VAL A 303 -7.65 -17.18 -1.80
CA VAL A 303 -6.67 -16.93 -0.75
C VAL A 303 -5.65 -15.96 -1.29
N SER A 304 -5.26 -14.99 -0.48
CA SER A 304 -4.14 -14.10 -0.77
C SER A 304 -3.12 -14.15 0.36
N VAL A 305 -1.84 -14.07 -0.02
CA VAL A 305 -0.72 -14.10 0.92
C VAL A 305 0.11 -12.84 0.71
N GLY A 306 0.30 -12.07 1.77
CA GLY A 306 1.12 -10.87 1.79
C GLY A 306 2.28 -11.03 2.77
N ILE A 307 3.51 -10.82 2.31
CA ILE A 307 4.69 -10.79 3.16
C ILE A 307 4.95 -9.32 3.55
N PRO A 308 5.00 -8.97 4.85
CA PRO A 308 5.29 -7.60 5.27
C PRO A 308 6.66 -7.14 4.75
N PHE A 309 6.69 -5.99 4.06
CA PHE A 309 7.91 -5.44 3.47
C PHE A 309 9.02 -5.16 4.50
N SER A 310 8.67 -4.98 5.78
CA SER A 310 9.62 -4.87 6.88
C SER A 310 10.55 -6.09 7.05
N ARG A 311 10.29 -7.19 6.33
CA ARG A 311 11.15 -8.38 6.26
C ARG A 311 11.95 -8.54 4.97
N LEU A 312 11.62 -7.80 3.90
CA LEU A 312 12.33 -7.93 2.63
C LEU A 312 13.64 -7.12 2.59
N ILE A 313 13.90 -6.33 3.64
CA ILE A 313 15.06 -5.41 3.73
C ILE A 313 16.00 -5.81 4.90
N TYR A 314 15.85 -7.01 5.47
CA TYR A 314 16.77 -7.57 6.48
C TYR A 314 17.07 -9.04 6.21
#